data_AF-A0A382QGN6-F1
#
_entry.id   AF-A0A382QGN6-F1
#
_cell.length_a   1.000
_cell.length_b   1.000
_cell.length_c   1.000
_cell.angle_alpha   90.00
_cell.angle_beta   90.00
_cell.angle_gamma   90.00
#
_symmetry.space_group_name_H-M   'P 1'
#
loop_
_entity.id
_entity.type
_entity.pdbx_description
1 polymer ?
#
loop_
_entity_poly.entity_id
_entity_poly.type
_entity_poly.pdbx_seq_one_letter_code
_entity_poly.pdbx_strand_id
1 'polypeptide(L)'
;MEENMLLFTQTPEIKQNPNERVPLVALVYFKTKVPVSINIDVSNSRKSWQVKFNENYDPVQGLPIVGMRADTEHRIEITVVNQNGETDGPFELAYRTPKLPNDTVNMPEVKLITSDVSAMEAGFTLLSIRRSSLMRAHWATPKQTEFEENWGLIAAFDEEGEVVWTYLSDARIAGIHQ
;
A
#
# COMPACT_ATOMS: atom_id res chain seq x y z
N MET A 1 27.29 -18.06 1.87
CA MET A 1 27.26 -18.12 3.34
C MET A 1 25.81 -18.25 3.71
N GLU A 2 25.40 -19.40 4.26
CA GLU A 2 24.06 -19.52 4.84
C GLU A 2 24.06 -18.69 6.12
N GLU A 3 23.37 -17.54 6.09
CA GLU A 3 22.98 -16.86 7.32
C GLU A 3 22.12 -17.82 8.13
N ASN A 4 22.57 -18.15 9.33
CA ASN A 4 21.94 -19.13 10.18
C ASN A 4 20.67 -18.48 10.76
N MET A 5 19.52 -18.66 10.08
CA MET A 5 18.22 -18.15 10.52
C MET A 5 17.77 -18.90 11.78
N LEU A 6 18.04 -18.32 12.94
CA LEU A 6 17.80 -18.96 14.24
C LEU A 6 16.32 -19.02 14.61
N LEU A 7 15.52 -18.06 14.19
CA LEU A 7 14.10 -17.93 14.54
C LEU A 7 13.15 -18.31 13.41
N PHE A 8 13.53 -18.10 12.14
CA PHE A 8 12.69 -18.48 11.02
C PHE A 8 12.64 -20.00 10.81
N THR A 9 11.45 -20.53 10.53
CA THR A 9 11.22 -21.93 10.09
C THR A 9 10.81 -22.01 8.62
N GLN A 10 10.38 -20.88 8.04
CA GLN A 10 10.17 -20.71 6.61
C GLN A 10 10.75 -19.36 6.22
N THR A 11 11.55 -19.34 5.16
CA THR A 11 12.15 -18.12 4.62
C THR A 11 11.07 -17.12 4.20
N PRO A 12 11.26 -15.82 4.49
CA PRO A 12 10.34 -14.80 4.01
C PRO A 12 10.17 -14.77 2.50
N GLU A 13 8.94 -14.57 2.08
CA GLU A 13 8.56 -14.30 0.70
C GLU A 13 7.62 -13.10 0.66
N ILE A 14 7.65 -12.34 -0.44
CA ILE A 14 6.75 -11.21 -0.68
C ILE A 14 5.93 -11.49 -1.94
N LYS A 15 4.62 -11.26 -1.84
CA LYS A 15 3.67 -11.47 -2.95
C LYS A 15 2.79 -10.25 -3.12
N GLN A 16 2.29 -10.06 -4.34
CA GLN A 16 1.26 -9.06 -4.61
C GLN A 16 -0.02 -9.40 -3.83
N ASN A 17 -0.73 -8.37 -3.36
CA ASN A 17 -2.04 -8.56 -2.77
C ASN A 17 -3.00 -9.24 -3.78
N PRO A 18 -3.62 -10.39 -3.43
CA PRO A 18 -4.55 -11.09 -4.33
C PRO A 18 -5.82 -10.29 -4.61
N ASN A 19 -6.15 -9.29 -3.77
CA ASN A 19 -7.22 -8.35 -4.07
C ASN A 19 -6.74 -7.33 -5.11
N GLU A 20 -7.09 -7.57 -6.38
CA GLU A 20 -6.75 -6.69 -7.52
C GLU A 20 -7.28 -5.26 -7.37
N ARG A 21 -8.26 -5.04 -6.49
CA ARG A 21 -8.78 -3.69 -6.19
C ARG A 21 -7.80 -2.84 -5.37
N VAL A 22 -6.76 -3.44 -4.77
CA VAL A 22 -5.74 -2.75 -3.96
C VAL A 22 -4.33 -3.13 -4.44
N PRO A 23 -3.93 -2.69 -5.64
CA PRO A 23 -2.75 -3.21 -6.34
C PRO A 23 -1.41 -2.77 -5.73
N LEU A 24 -1.38 -1.69 -4.94
CA LEU A 24 -0.16 -1.14 -4.34
C LEU A 24 0.16 -1.70 -2.95
N VAL A 25 -0.50 -2.78 -2.56
CA VAL A 25 -0.19 -3.51 -1.32
C VAL A 25 0.50 -4.81 -1.68
N ALA A 26 1.59 -5.11 -0.98
CA ALA A 26 2.21 -6.42 -0.98
C ALA A 26 2.02 -7.09 0.38
N LEU A 27 2.08 -8.42 0.37
CA LEU A 27 1.95 -9.25 1.56
C LEU A 27 3.26 -10.00 1.75
N VAL A 28 3.83 -9.85 2.94
CA VAL A 28 5.02 -10.60 3.39
C VAL A 28 4.58 -11.82 4.18
N TYR A 29 5.09 -12.98 3.81
CA TYR A 29 4.78 -14.26 4.44
C TYR A 29 6.06 -14.93 4.97
N PHE A 30 6.00 -15.48 6.18
CA PHE A 30 7.04 -16.35 6.73
C PHE A 30 6.50 -17.16 7.90
N LYS A 31 7.35 -18.01 8.48
CA LYS A 31 7.07 -18.70 9.75
C LYS A 31 8.25 -18.59 10.69
N THR A 32 7.97 -18.53 11.97
CA THR A 32 8.96 -18.53 13.06
C THR A 32 8.74 -19.70 14.01
N LYS A 33 9.75 -20.02 14.82
CA LYS A 33 9.68 -21.07 15.85
C LYS A 33 8.78 -20.69 17.03
N VAL A 34 8.72 -19.38 17.32
CA VAL A 34 7.99 -18.78 18.44
C VAL A 34 7.34 -17.46 17.97
N PRO A 35 6.36 -16.92 18.71
CA PRO A 35 5.86 -15.57 18.46
C PRO A 35 6.97 -14.52 18.52
N VAL A 36 6.91 -13.53 17.62
CA VAL A 36 7.92 -12.48 17.46
C VAL A 36 7.28 -11.13 17.22
N SER A 37 7.94 -10.06 17.67
CA SER A 37 7.73 -8.72 17.12
C SER A 37 8.52 -8.58 15.82
N ILE A 38 8.00 -7.81 14.88
CA ILE A 38 8.48 -7.76 13.50
C ILE A 38 8.68 -6.30 13.12
N ASN A 39 9.88 -5.98 12.65
CA ASN A 39 10.20 -4.71 12.01
C ASN A 39 10.49 -4.97 10.54
N ILE A 40 9.82 -4.24 9.67
CA ILE A 40 10.03 -4.29 8.23
C ILE A 40 10.44 -2.90 7.77
N ASP A 41 11.69 -2.76 7.37
CA ASP A 41 12.21 -1.54 6.77
C ASP A 41 12.00 -1.60 5.26
N VAL A 42 11.27 -0.62 4.75
CA VAL A 42 10.95 -0.50 3.33
C VAL A 42 11.67 0.70 2.77
N SER A 43 12.33 0.54 1.63
CA SER A 43 13.04 1.64 0.99
C SER A 43 12.97 1.56 -0.53
N ASN A 44 13.12 2.70 -1.17
CA ASN A 44 13.42 2.84 -2.59
C ASN A 44 14.49 3.94 -2.76
N SER A 45 14.74 4.37 -4.00
CA SER A 45 15.75 5.41 -4.28
C SER A 45 15.41 6.80 -3.73
N ARG A 46 14.20 7.00 -3.21
CA ARG A 46 13.68 8.31 -2.74
C ARG A 46 13.39 8.32 -1.25
N LYS A 47 12.77 7.28 -0.72
CA LYS A 47 12.23 7.23 0.65
C LYS A 47 12.53 5.92 1.34
N SER A 48 12.55 5.98 2.67
CA SER A 48 12.51 4.81 3.54
C SER A 48 11.50 5.03 4.67
N TRP A 49 10.86 3.96 5.11
CA TRP A 49 9.97 3.95 6.27
C TRP A 49 9.95 2.56 6.89
N GLN A 50 9.42 2.48 8.11
CA GLN A 50 9.35 1.23 8.86
C GLN A 50 7.89 0.85 9.14
N VAL A 51 7.59 -0.43 8.97
CA VAL A 51 6.31 -1.05 9.34
C VAL A 51 6.57 -1.98 10.51
N LYS A 52 5.77 -1.86 11.58
CA LYS A 52 5.93 -2.66 12.81
C LYS A 52 4.72 -3.51 13.06
N PHE A 53 4.95 -4.77 13.41
CA PHE A 53 3.94 -5.69 13.88
C PHE A 53 4.35 -6.25 15.24
N ASN A 54 3.40 -6.30 16.17
CA ASN A 54 3.62 -6.98 17.44
C ASN A 54 3.37 -8.49 17.29
N GLU A 55 3.60 -9.23 18.37
CA GLU A 55 3.45 -10.69 18.43
C GLU A 55 2.02 -11.23 18.18
N ASN A 56 1.00 -10.37 18.12
CA ASN A 56 -0.38 -10.79 17.83
C ASN A 56 -0.66 -10.95 16.32
N TYR A 57 0.26 -10.52 15.46
CA TYR A 57 0.13 -10.69 14.01
C TYR A 57 0.70 -12.03 13.59
N ASP A 58 -0.03 -12.76 12.76
CA ASP A 58 0.40 -14.03 12.19
C ASP A 58 0.97 -13.81 10.77
N PRO A 59 2.31 -13.93 10.56
CA PRO A 59 2.92 -13.76 9.25
C PRO A 59 2.46 -14.79 8.22
N VAL A 60 1.84 -15.90 8.63
CA VAL A 60 1.27 -16.89 7.70
C VAL A 60 0.03 -16.34 6.99
N GLN A 61 -0.71 -15.41 7.62
CA GLN A 61 -1.86 -14.74 6.99
C GLN A 61 -1.43 -13.61 6.03
N GLY A 62 -0.15 -13.24 6.05
CA GLY A 62 0.40 -12.16 5.24
C GLY A 62 0.38 -10.83 5.99
N LEU A 63 1.55 -10.21 6.06
CA LEU A 63 1.73 -8.89 6.66
C LEU A 63 1.61 -7.81 5.57
N PRO A 64 0.64 -6.88 5.66
CA PRO A 64 0.43 -5.88 4.63
C PRO A 64 1.50 -4.79 4.67
N ILE A 65 2.16 -4.60 3.54
CA ILE A 65 3.09 -3.50 3.31
C ILE A 65 2.36 -2.43 2.50
N VAL A 66 2.23 -1.23 3.09
CA VAL A 66 1.56 -0.06 2.52
C VAL A 66 2.57 1.08 2.34
N GLY A 67 2.23 2.07 1.51
CA GLY A 67 3.09 3.24 1.28
C GLY A 67 4.05 3.12 0.09
N MET A 68 3.96 2.04 -0.69
CA MET A 68 4.83 1.80 -1.84
C MET A 68 4.33 2.57 -3.07
N ARG A 69 5.25 3.25 -3.77
CA ARG A 69 4.94 3.94 -5.03
C ARG A 69 4.70 2.95 -6.16
N ALA A 70 3.85 3.29 -7.12
CA ALA A 70 3.59 2.46 -8.30
C ALA A 70 4.84 2.29 -9.19
N ASP A 71 4.89 1.20 -9.96
CA ASP A 71 5.93 0.93 -10.98
C ASP A 71 7.38 1.09 -10.47
N THR A 72 7.60 0.85 -9.17
CA THR A 72 8.84 1.16 -8.47
C THR A 72 9.35 -0.07 -7.73
N GLU A 73 10.66 -0.31 -7.85
CA GLU A 73 11.33 -1.36 -7.07
C GLU A 73 11.62 -0.85 -5.66
N HIS A 74 11.27 -1.68 -4.67
CA HIS A 74 11.49 -1.43 -3.26
C HIS A 74 12.34 -2.56 -2.69
N ARG A 75 13.26 -2.20 -1.79
CA ARG A 75 13.98 -3.14 -0.93
C ARG A 75 13.24 -3.25 0.39
N ILE A 76 13.09 -4.48 0.86
CA ILE A 76 12.37 -4.84 2.08
C ILE A 76 13.34 -5.61 2.97
N GLU A 77 13.60 -5.11 4.17
CA GLU A 77 14.46 -5.74 5.16
C GLU A 77 13.62 -6.15 6.37
N ILE A 78 13.61 -7.44 6.70
CA ILE A 78 12.75 -8.00 7.75
C ILE A 78 13.61 -8.42 8.92
N THR A 79 13.36 -7.84 10.08
CA THR A 79 13.99 -8.22 11.35
C THR A 79 12.93 -8.67 12.35
N VAL A 80 13.16 -9.80 13.02
CA VAL A 80 12.25 -10.35 14.02
C VAL A 80 12.92 -10.42 15.39
N VAL A 81 12.14 -10.21 16.45
CA VAL A 81 12.62 -10.26 17.84
C VAL A 81 11.64 -11.07 18.69
N ASN A 82 12.11 -12.08 19.42
CA ASN A 82 11.28 -12.85 20.34
C ASN A 82 11.18 -12.20 21.74
N GLN A 83 10.35 -12.76 22.62
CA GLN A 83 10.15 -12.24 23.98
C GLN A 83 11.41 -12.27 24.87
N ASN A 84 12.39 -13.12 24.55
CA ASN A 84 13.67 -13.19 25.26
C ASN A 84 14.68 -12.14 24.75
N GLY A 85 14.31 -11.34 23.75
CA GLY A 85 15.18 -10.36 23.11
C GLY A 85 16.13 -10.94 22.07
N GLU A 86 15.97 -12.21 21.69
CA GLU A 86 16.73 -12.80 20.58
C GLU A 86 16.22 -12.24 19.25
N THR A 87 17.16 -11.88 18.38
CA THR A 87 16.90 -11.23 17.09
C THR A 87 17.37 -12.12 15.95
N ASP A 88 16.64 -12.10 14.83
CA ASP A 88 17.03 -12.75 13.58
C ASP A 88 16.75 -11.82 12.38
N GLY A 89 17.58 -11.91 11.33
CA GLY A 89 17.62 -10.98 10.19
C GLY A 89 18.79 -9.96 10.22
N PRO A 90 18.81 -8.97 9.30
CA PRO A 90 17.74 -8.66 8.36
C PRO A 90 17.66 -9.69 7.22
N PHE A 91 16.45 -10.17 6.93
CA PHE A 91 16.19 -10.92 5.71
C PHE A 91 15.78 -9.96 4.60
N GLU A 92 16.48 -10.00 3.46
CA GLU A 92 16.28 -9.05 2.37
C GLU A 92 15.40 -9.61 1.26
N LEU A 93 14.44 -8.80 0.82
CA LEU A 93 13.60 -9.04 -0.35
C LEU A 93 13.60 -7.81 -1.26
N ALA A 94 13.37 -8.04 -2.54
CA ALA A 94 13.08 -7.00 -3.51
C ALA A 94 11.66 -7.18 -4.05
N TYR A 95 10.93 -6.08 -4.20
CA TYR A 95 9.58 -6.11 -4.75
C TYR A 95 9.31 -4.90 -5.62
N ARG A 96 8.86 -5.16 -6.84
CA ARG A 96 8.42 -4.13 -7.78
C ARG A 96 6.90 -4.07 -7.78
N THR A 97 6.35 -2.93 -7.39
CA THR A 97 4.92 -2.69 -7.44
C THR A 97 4.41 -2.70 -8.89
N PRO A 98 3.15 -3.09 -9.11
CA PRO A 98 2.56 -2.98 -10.44
C PRO A 98 2.43 -1.52 -10.87
N LYS A 99 2.35 -1.32 -12.18
CA LYS A 99 2.00 -0.03 -12.76
C LYS A 99 0.50 0.22 -12.60
N LEU A 100 0.14 1.45 -12.22
CA LEU A 100 -1.27 1.86 -12.21
C LEU A 100 -1.77 2.14 -13.64
N PRO A 101 -3.09 2.10 -13.88
CA PRO A 101 -3.67 2.54 -15.14
C PRO A 101 -3.20 3.96 -15.50
N ASN A 102 -2.88 4.19 -16.77
CA ASN A 102 -2.41 5.49 -17.28
C ASN A 102 -3.49 6.21 -18.10
N ASP A 103 -4.72 5.70 -18.09
CA ASP A 103 -5.88 6.32 -18.74
C ASP A 103 -6.65 7.20 -17.74
N THR A 104 -7.22 8.29 -18.23
CA THR A 104 -7.97 9.27 -17.40
C THR A 104 -9.33 8.74 -16.92
N VAL A 105 -9.76 7.58 -17.41
CA VAL A 105 -11.03 6.98 -17.02
C VAL A 105 -10.84 6.29 -15.67
N ASN A 106 -9.84 5.42 -15.54
CA ASN A 106 -9.59 4.60 -14.36
C ASN A 106 -8.61 5.23 -13.36
N MET A 107 -7.80 6.21 -13.79
CA MET A 107 -6.90 6.93 -12.91
C MET A 107 -6.87 8.42 -13.29
N PRO A 108 -7.28 9.35 -12.41
CA PRO A 108 -7.19 10.77 -12.74
C PRO A 108 -5.73 11.21 -12.89
N GLU A 109 -5.51 12.23 -13.72
CA GLU A 109 -4.23 12.92 -13.73
C GLU A 109 -4.07 13.71 -12.42
N VAL A 110 -2.95 13.50 -11.74
CA VAL A 110 -2.61 14.20 -10.51
C VAL A 110 -1.36 15.03 -10.74
N LYS A 111 -1.44 16.30 -10.38
CA LYS A 111 -0.34 17.24 -10.51
C LYS A 111 -0.12 17.95 -9.18
N LEU A 112 1.06 17.76 -8.59
CA LEU A 112 1.48 18.52 -7.42
C LEU A 112 1.73 19.98 -7.84
N ILE A 113 1.02 20.92 -7.23
CA ILE A 113 1.21 22.36 -7.45
C ILE A 113 2.10 22.97 -6.36
N THR A 114 1.93 22.54 -5.11
CA THR A 114 2.67 23.04 -3.95
C THR A 114 2.71 21.96 -2.87
N SER A 115 3.85 21.85 -2.20
CA SER A 115 4.05 21.01 -1.00
C SER A 115 4.96 21.78 -0.04
N ASP A 116 4.50 21.94 1.19
CA ASP A 116 5.32 22.46 2.30
C ASP A 116 5.23 21.43 3.43
N VAL A 117 6.12 20.45 3.38
CA VAL A 117 6.16 19.32 4.32
C VAL A 117 6.24 19.79 5.78
N SER A 118 6.85 20.95 6.04
CA SER A 118 6.98 21.49 7.40
C SER A 118 5.67 22.02 7.97
N ALA A 119 4.73 22.38 7.10
CA ALA A 119 3.40 22.88 7.43
C ALA A 119 2.29 21.83 7.23
N MET A 120 2.61 20.67 6.64
CA MET A 120 1.68 19.57 6.42
C MET A 120 1.62 18.63 7.62
N GLU A 121 0.46 18.01 7.83
CA GLU A 121 0.34 16.89 8.76
C GLU A 121 1.17 15.70 8.25
N ALA A 122 1.87 15.03 9.17
CA ALA A 122 2.65 13.84 8.82
C ALA A 122 1.75 12.67 8.42
N GLY A 123 2.16 11.93 7.39
CA GLY A 123 1.44 10.74 6.92
C GLY A 123 0.99 10.88 5.47
N PHE A 124 -0.21 10.40 5.18
CA PHE A 124 -0.75 10.36 3.83
C PHE A 124 -2.02 11.21 3.70
N THR A 125 -2.18 11.85 2.55
CA THR A 125 -3.44 12.52 2.20
C THR A 125 -4.35 11.52 1.49
N LEU A 126 -5.54 11.28 2.04
CA LEU A 126 -6.51 10.32 1.50
C LEU A 126 -7.63 11.06 0.77
N LEU A 127 -7.89 10.69 -0.48
CA LEU A 127 -8.95 11.30 -1.30
C LEU A 127 -9.95 10.25 -1.76
N SER A 128 -11.24 10.57 -1.62
CA SER A 128 -12.34 9.85 -2.28
C SER A 128 -12.65 10.50 -3.62
N ILE A 129 -12.26 9.83 -4.70
CA ILE A 129 -12.37 10.31 -6.07
C ILE A 129 -13.57 9.65 -6.73
N ARG A 130 -14.38 10.45 -7.42
CA ARG A 130 -15.56 10.01 -8.17
C ARG A 130 -15.52 10.55 -9.58
N ARG A 131 -16.16 9.84 -10.51
CA ARG A 131 -16.46 10.36 -11.84
C ARG A 131 -17.65 11.30 -11.78
N SER A 132 -17.68 12.26 -12.70
CA SER A 132 -18.83 13.13 -12.93
C SER A 132 -18.99 13.27 -14.44
N SER A 133 -20.22 13.16 -14.94
CA SER A 133 -20.53 13.70 -16.25
C SER A 133 -20.60 15.23 -16.14
N LEU A 134 -20.33 15.94 -17.23
CA LEU A 134 -20.33 17.41 -17.28
C LEU A 134 -21.76 18.01 -17.26
N MET A 135 -22.81 17.19 -17.19
CA MET A 135 -24.20 17.63 -17.20
C MET A 135 -24.79 17.71 -15.79
N ARG A 136 -25.85 18.52 -15.63
CA ARG A 136 -26.64 18.51 -14.40
C ARG A 136 -27.32 17.15 -14.25
N ALA A 137 -27.32 16.60 -13.03
CA ALA A 137 -27.83 15.26 -12.74
C ALA A 137 -29.24 14.96 -13.31
N HIS A 138 -30.14 15.95 -13.33
CA HIS A 138 -31.51 15.79 -13.85
C HIS A 138 -31.61 15.69 -15.39
N TRP A 139 -30.50 15.92 -16.10
CA TRP A 139 -30.39 15.75 -17.55
C TRP A 139 -29.47 14.58 -17.92
N ALA A 140 -28.98 13.83 -16.94
CA ALA A 140 -28.17 12.65 -17.21
C ALA A 140 -29.01 11.56 -17.87
N THR A 141 -28.49 10.99 -18.95
CA THR A 141 -29.02 9.76 -19.52
C THR A 141 -28.74 8.58 -18.58
N PRO A 142 -29.49 7.47 -18.67
CA PRO A 142 -29.24 6.29 -17.85
C PRO A 142 -27.79 5.78 -17.91
N LYS A 143 -27.17 5.82 -19.10
CA LYS A 143 -25.75 5.44 -19.28
C LYS A 143 -24.77 6.38 -18.58
N GLN A 144 -25.10 7.67 -18.47
CA GLN A 144 -24.26 8.64 -17.76
C GLN A 144 -24.38 8.44 -16.25
N THR A 145 -25.59 8.19 -15.75
CA THR A 145 -25.80 7.81 -14.35
C THR A 145 -25.01 6.55 -14.00
N GLU A 146 -25.10 5.51 -14.83
CA GLU A 146 -24.34 4.27 -14.65
C GLU A 146 -22.82 4.51 -14.63
N PHE A 147 -22.31 5.36 -15.52
CA PHE A 147 -20.89 5.74 -15.56
C PHE A 147 -20.41 6.45 -14.28
N GLU A 148 -21.27 7.27 -13.67
CA GLU A 148 -20.97 7.98 -12.42
C GLU A 148 -21.09 7.09 -11.17
N GLU A 149 -21.96 6.09 -11.20
CA GLU A 149 -22.30 5.26 -10.05
C GLU A 149 -21.51 3.96 -9.96
N ASN A 150 -21.10 3.36 -11.10
CA ASN A 150 -20.41 2.05 -11.13
C ASN A 150 -18.88 2.16 -11.01
N TRP A 151 -18.39 3.24 -10.40
CA TRP A 151 -16.95 3.44 -10.21
C TRP A 151 -16.67 4.37 -9.02
N GLY A 152 -15.65 4.00 -8.25
CA GLY A 152 -15.08 4.85 -7.21
C GLY A 152 -13.61 4.53 -7.00
N LEU A 153 -12.84 5.52 -6.56
CA LEU A 153 -11.44 5.35 -6.23
C LEU A 153 -11.18 6.02 -4.88
N ILE A 154 -10.59 5.28 -3.94
CA ILE A 154 -9.89 5.89 -2.81
C ILE A 154 -8.41 5.84 -3.14
N ALA A 155 -7.71 6.96 -3.03
CA ALA A 155 -6.27 7.03 -3.25
C ALA A 155 -5.58 7.73 -2.07
N ALA A 156 -4.44 7.19 -1.65
CA ALA A 156 -3.56 7.84 -0.69
C ALA A 156 -2.34 8.41 -1.42
N PHE A 157 -2.00 9.64 -1.06
CA PHE A 157 -0.87 10.39 -1.61
C PHE A 157 0.13 10.68 -0.51
N ASP A 158 1.42 10.59 -0.86
CA ASP A 158 2.48 11.10 -0.01
C ASP A 158 2.68 12.61 -0.20
N GLU A 159 3.62 13.21 0.54
CA GLU A 159 3.91 14.64 0.51
C GLU A 159 4.54 15.13 -0.81
N GLU A 160 4.98 14.21 -1.68
CA GLU A 160 5.44 14.52 -3.05
C GLU A 160 4.29 14.42 -4.07
N GLY A 161 3.06 14.15 -3.62
CA GLY A 161 1.90 13.97 -4.50
C GLY A 161 1.92 12.65 -5.26
N GLU A 162 2.76 11.70 -4.86
CA GLU A 162 2.83 10.37 -5.47
C GLU A 162 1.77 9.45 -4.87
N VAL A 163 1.17 8.62 -5.72
CA VAL A 163 0.16 7.64 -5.29
C VAL A 163 0.86 6.46 -4.64
N VAL A 164 0.55 6.22 -3.36
CA VAL A 164 1.18 5.19 -2.53
C VAL A 164 0.21 4.11 -2.04
N TRP A 165 -1.09 4.30 -2.31
CA TRP A 165 -2.13 3.30 -2.09
C TRP A 165 -3.37 3.64 -2.92
N THR A 166 -4.09 2.63 -3.39
CA THR A 166 -5.38 2.80 -4.07
C THR A 166 -6.37 1.69 -3.68
N TYR A 167 -7.66 2.03 -3.68
CA TYR A 167 -8.76 1.07 -3.68
C TYR A 167 -9.74 1.41 -4.81
N LEU A 168 -9.84 0.51 -5.78
CA LEU A 168 -10.79 0.60 -6.89
C LEU A 168 -12.11 -0.08 -6.53
N SER A 169 -13.20 0.67 -6.60
CA SER A 169 -14.55 0.19 -6.34
C SER A 169 -15.38 0.15 -7.63
N ASP A 170 -16.24 -0.86 -7.71
CA ASP A 170 -17.32 -1.02 -8.67
C ASP A 170 -18.56 -0.20 -8.30
N ALA A 171 -18.48 0.61 -7.25
CA ALA A 171 -19.52 1.52 -6.83
C ALA A 171 -18.92 2.88 -6.42
N ARG A 172 -19.75 3.92 -6.52
CA ARG A 172 -19.40 5.25 -6.05
C ARG A 172 -19.23 5.26 -4.53
N ILE A 173 -18.12 5.84 -4.08
CA ILE A 173 -17.86 6.08 -2.67
C ILE A 173 -18.21 7.54 -2.35
N ALA A 174 -19.17 7.74 -1.45
CA ALA A 174 -19.70 9.07 -1.10
C ALA A 174 -18.74 9.90 -0.23
N GLY A 175 -17.73 9.25 0.35
CA GLY A 175 -16.72 9.85 1.22
C GLY A 175 -16.09 8.80 2.12
N ILE A 176 -15.17 9.25 2.97
CA ILE A 176 -14.51 8.43 3.99
C ILE A 176 -14.95 9.01 5.33
N HIS A 177 -15.55 8.18 6.18
CA HIS A 177 -15.89 8.60 7.54
C HIS A 177 -14.62 8.55 8.39
N GLN A 178 -14.29 9.66 9.05
CA GLN A 178 -13.15 9.79 9.95
C GLN A 178 -13.59 9.50 11.39
#